data_AF-A0A522F1I1-F1
#
_entry.id   AF-A0A522F1I1-F1
#
_cell.length_a   1.000
_cell.length_b   1.000
_cell.length_c   1.000
_cell.angle_alpha   90.00
_cell.angle_beta   90.00
_cell.angle_gamma   90.00
#
_symmetry.space_group_name_H-M   'P 1'
#
loop_
_entity.id
_entity.type
_entity.pdbx_description
1 polymer ?
#
loop_
_entity_poly.entity_id
_entity_poly.type
_entity_poly.pdbx_seq_one_letter_code
_entity_poly.pdbx_strand_id
1 'polypeptide(L)'
;PVYITSVKKLGKEAELDSSVNDKKHIELSYKDNFISFEFVALDYIFPEKNKYSYTMDGLDNDWSPPATRRYVSYTNLPGGNYVFRVKASNSDGVWNEAGTAIHIKVIPPWWKTNTFYSLCVLLSISSVFGFIRYRTAKVEQEKKILEHKVAERTAELAQKNKDITSSIQYAKRIQQAILPTKEQIQKHFPDSFVLFKPKDIVSGDFYWFGEKNGRRIAACVDCTGHGVPGAFMSMIGTSLLNQIILENGITQPAAILSSLNHGVRAALKQGTQTDPDSYRDETTDGMDIALCSIDLQKREVQFSSALRHLIVISDNKLEKIDGNKSPIGGYQLDAGHAFTNHIKFLKKGDMLYMFSDGYADQFGGERGKKLMIKKLHETLMNVNIMPMLEQRVLLDKAFEDWRGKHSQVDDVLVIGIRV
;
A
#
# COMPACT_ATOMS: atom_id res chain seq x y z
N PRO A 1 46.73 -84.35 -20.30
CA PRO A 1 45.46 -83.67 -19.94
C PRO A 1 45.64 -82.94 -18.59
N VAL A 2 44.89 -81.86 -18.35
CA VAL A 2 44.96 -81.07 -17.10
C VAL A 2 43.62 -81.16 -16.36
N TYR A 3 43.66 -81.38 -15.06
CA TYR A 3 42.47 -81.47 -14.22
C TYR A 3 42.54 -80.46 -13.10
N ILE A 4 41.40 -79.87 -12.75
CA ILE A 4 41.29 -79.00 -11.58
C ILE A 4 41.02 -79.91 -10.39
N THR A 5 41.91 -79.86 -9.40
CA THR A 5 41.94 -80.78 -8.25
C THR A 5 41.20 -80.23 -7.05
N SER A 6 41.23 -78.91 -6.84
CA SER A 6 40.51 -78.25 -5.76
C SER A 6 40.12 -76.84 -6.18
N VAL A 7 38.94 -76.40 -5.72
CA VAL A 7 38.51 -75.01 -5.82
C VAL A 7 38.21 -74.54 -4.41
N LYS A 8 38.88 -73.47 -3.97
CA LYS A 8 38.72 -72.91 -2.63
C LYS A 8 38.02 -71.57 -2.69
N LYS A 9 36.96 -71.41 -1.90
CA LYS A 9 36.22 -70.17 -1.68
C LYS A 9 36.56 -69.63 -0.30
N LEU A 10 37.10 -68.41 -0.21
CA LEU A 10 37.59 -67.82 1.05
C LEU A 10 38.55 -68.75 1.85
N GLY A 11 39.39 -69.51 1.15
CA GLY A 11 40.35 -70.43 1.76
C GLY A 11 39.79 -71.77 2.26
N LYS A 12 38.47 -72.02 2.14
CA LYS A 12 37.82 -73.31 2.39
C LYS A 12 37.49 -74.02 1.08
N GLU A 13 37.50 -75.35 1.04
CA GLU A 13 37.08 -76.08 -0.17
C GLU A 13 35.62 -75.74 -0.52
N ALA A 14 35.37 -75.45 -1.79
CA ALA A 14 34.04 -75.15 -2.27
C ALA A 14 33.19 -76.43 -2.22
N GLU A 15 32.04 -76.38 -1.54
CA GLU A 15 31.07 -77.47 -1.53
C GLU A 15 30.51 -77.66 -2.95
N LEU A 16 30.90 -78.76 -3.59
CA LEU A 16 30.48 -79.13 -4.94
C LEU A 16 29.71 -80.45 -4.85
N ASP A 17 28.41 -80.42 -5.16
CA ASP A 17 27.55 -81.63 -5.21
C ASP A 17 28.03 -82.74 -6.20
N SER A 18 29.07 -82.50 -6.99
CA SER A 18 29.69 -83.45 -7.93
C SER A 18 31.19 -83.17 -8.08
N SER A 19 31.95 -84.06 -8.74
CA SER A 19 33.37 -83.84 -9.04
C SER A 19 33.60 -82.47 -9.68
N VAL A 20 34.71 -81.80 -9.33
CA VAL A 20 35.11 -80.48 -9.87
C VAL A 20 35.11 -80.46 -11.41
N ASN A 21 35.41 -81.59 -12.03
CA ASN A 21 35.42 -81.72 -13.49
C ASN A 21 34.04 -82.04 -14.10
N ASP A 22 33.06 -82.45 -13.29
CA ASP A 22 31.66 -82.69 -13.70
C ASP A 22 30.80 -81.43 -13.52
N LYS A 23 31.05 -80.65 -12.45
CA LYS A 23 30.35 -79.38 -12.19
C LYS A 23 31.08 -78.23 -12.89
N LYS A 24 30.60 -77.86 -14.08
CA LYS A 24 31.18 -76.75 -14.85
C LYS A 24 30.76 -75.35 -14.34
N HIS A 25 30.12 -75.20 -13.18
CA HIS A 25 29.56 -73.91 -12.72
C HIS A 25 29.70 -73.69 -11.21
N ILE A 26 30.18 -72.50 -10.81
CA ILE A 26 30.37 -72.06 -9.42
C ILE A 26 29.73 -70.69 -9.22
N GLU A 27 28.94 -70.54 -8.14
CA GLU A 27 28.34 -69.25 -7.80
C GLU A 27 28.98 -68.62 -6.55
N LEU A 28 29.35 -67.35 -6.68
CA LEU A 28 29.94 -66.55 -5.61
C LEU A 28 29.00 -65.40 -5.25
N SER A 29 28.83 -65.14 -3.96
CA SER A 29 28.19 -63.92 -3.48
C SER A 29 29.20 -62.77 -3.51
N TYR A 30 28.74 -61.52 -3.64
CA TYR A 30 29.60 -60.34 -3.51
C TYR A 30 30.39 -60.26 -2.18
N LYS A 31 29.97 -61.01 -1.14
CA LYS A 31 30.68 -61.12 0.14
C LYS A 31 31.87 -62.09 0.09
N ASP A 32 31.84 -63.05 -0.84
CA ASP A 32 32.78 -64.15 -0.94
C ASP A 32 33.50 -64.15 -2.30
N ASN A 33 33.86 -62.98 -2.80
CA ASN A 33 34.41 -62.78 -4.15
C ASN A 33 35.92 -63.08 -4.25
N PHE A 34 36.39 -64.03 -3.44
CA PHE A 34 37.74 -64.57 -3.43
C PHE A 34 37.69 -66.07 -3.74
N ILE A 35 38.40 -66.47 -4.79
CA ILE A 35 38.44 -67.86 -5.26
C ILE A 35 39.86 -68.27 -5.65
N SER A 36 40.22 -69.49 -5.31
CA SER A 36 41.51 -70.09 -5.68
C SER A 36 41.29 -71.42 -6.37
N PHE A 37 42.11 -71.70 -7.38
CA PHE A 37 42.09 -72.95 -8.14
C PHE A 37 43.41 -73.68 -7.94
N GLU A 38 43.34 -74.99 -7.74
CA GLU A 38 44.49 -75.89 -7.80
C GLU A 38 44.29 -76.89 -8.95
N PHE A 39 45.35 -77.19 -9.69
CA PHE A 39 45.27 -78.02 -10.89
C PHE A 39 46.54 -78.84 -11.12
N VAL A 40 46.40 -79.96 -11.83
CA VAL A 40 47.50 -80.88 -12.12
C VAL A 40 47.42 -81.44 -13.53
N ALA A 41 48.58 -81.58 -14.17
CA ALA A 41 48.73 -82.31 -15.42
C ALA A 41 48.97 -83.80 -15.13
N LEU A 42 48.34 -84.70 -15.89
CA LEU A 42 48.62 -86.13 -15.83
C LEU A 42 49.90 -86.46 -16.63
N ASP A 43 51.05 -85.95 -16.18
CA ASP A 43 52.38 -86.39 -16.61
C ASP A 43 53.23 -86.68 -15.36
N TYR A 44 53.65 -87.94 -15.21
CA TYR A 44 54.32 -88.48 -14.03
C TYR A 44 55.83 -88.71 -14.24
N ILE A 45 56.36 -88.51 -15.45
CA ILE A 45 57.75 -88.84 -15.78
C ILE A 45 58.70 -87.80 -15.17
N PHE A 46 58.45 -86.50 -15.42
CA PHE A 46 59.14 -85.39 -14.75
C PHE A 46 58.15 -84.28 -14.36
N PRO A 47 57.36 -84.47 -13.27
CA PRO A 47 56.29 -83.55 -12.88
C PRO A 47 56.77 -82.10 -12.64
N GLU A 48 58.03 -81.94 -12.18
CA GLU A 48 58.69 -80.65 -11.95
C GLU A 48 58.87 -79.81 -13.23
N LYS A 49 58.83 -80.45 -14.41
CA LYS A 49 58.98 -79.79 -15.71
C LYS A 49 57.64 -79.38 -16.34
N ASN A 50 56.50 -79.80 -15.77
CA ASN A 50 55.19 -79.43 -16.28
C ASN A 50 54.96 -77.93 -16.10
N LYS A 51 54.58 -77.24 -17.18
CA LYS A 51 54.21 -75.83 -17.14
C LYS A 51 52.71 -75.68 -17.26
N TYR A 52 52.17 -74.70 -16.58
CA TYR A 52 50.76 -74.36 -16.57
C TYR A 52 50.59 -72.93 -17.06
N SER A 53 49.49 -72.69 -17.76
CA SER A 53 49.06 -71.37 -18.16
C SER A 53 47.54 -71.32 -17.97
N TYR A 54 47.05 -70.20 -17.45
CA TYR A 54 45.64 -70.03 -17.13
C TYR A 54 45.17 -68.63 -17.55
N THR A 55 43.86 -68.46 -17.67
CA THR A 55 43.21 -67.18 -17.92
C THR A 55 41.80 -67.17 -17.33
N MET A 56 41.32 -65.99 -16.95
CA MET A 56 39.94 -65.76 -16.54
C MET A 56 39.23 -64.92 -17.59
N ASP A 57 38.51 -65.58 -18.51
CA ASP A 57 37.71 -64.88 -19.51
C ASP A 57 36.70 -63.97 -18.80
N GLY A 58 36.69 -62.68 -19.15
CA GLY A 58 35.90 -61.65 -18.49
C GLY A 58 36.65 -60.82 -17.44
N LEU A 59 37.90 -61.17 -17.11
CA LEU A 59 38.79 -60.40 -16.25
C LEU A 59 40.19 -60.20 -16.85
N ASP A 60 40.82 -61.29 -17.30
CA ASP A 60 42.15 -61.28 -17.89
C ASP A 60 42.05 -61.05 -19.42
N ASN A 61 43.02 -60.32 -19.99
CA ASN A 61 43.06 -60.07 -21.45
C ASN A 61 43.84 -61.15 -22.22
N ASP A 62 44.83 -61.77 -21.59
CA ASP A 62 45.73 -62.77 -22.18
C ASP A 62 45.93 -63.96 -21.24
N TRP A 63 46.53 -65.05 -21.76
CA TRP A 63 46.96 -66.18 -20.96
C TRP A 63 48.16 -65.81 -20.06
N SER A 64 48.20 -66.37 -18.85
CA SER A 64 49.32 -66.17 -17.95
C SER A 64 50.62 -66.72 -18.56
N PRO A 65 51.80 -66.12 -18.26
CA PRO A 65 53.07 -66.72 -18.61
C PRO A 65 53.19 -68.17 -18.11
N PRO A 66 53.78 -69.09 -18.89
CA PRO A 66 53.99 -70.47 -18.47
C PRO A 66 54.76 -70.56 -17.15
N ALA A 67 54.17 -71.17 -16.12
CA ALA A 67 54.76 -71.30 -14.79
C ALA A 67 54.62 -72.73 -14.26
N THR A 68 55.49 -73.16 -13.35
CA THR A 68 55.43 -74.49 -12.72
C THR A 68 54.47 -74.56 -11.53
N ARG A 69 53.94 -73.41 -11.09
CA ARG A 69 52.95 -73.34 -10.00
C ARG A 69 51.63 -74.00 -10.40
N ARG A 70 51.05 -74.74 -9.46
CA ARG A 70 49.81 -75.51 -9.63
C ARG A 70 48.58 -74.86 -9.01
N TYR A 71 48.67 -73.58 -8.65
CA TYR A 71 47.57 -72.83 -8.07
C TYR A 71 47.53 -71.37 -8.55
N VAL A 72 46.34 -70.78 -8.53
CA VAL A 72 46.08 -69.36 -8.75
C VAL A 72 44.98 -68.88 -7.82
N SER A 73 45.05 -67.63 -7.38
CA SER A 73 44.01 -66.97 -6.58
C SER A 73 43.56 -65.69 -7.24
N TYR A 74 42.25 -65.51 -7.36
CA TYR A 74 41.61 -64.28 -7.81
C TYR A 74 40.94 -63.59 -6.62
N THR A 75 41.36 -62.37 -6.32
CA THR A 75 40.83 -61.54 -5.24
C THR A 75 39.86 -60.50 -5.78
N ASN A 76 38.84 -60.17 -4.99
CA ASN A 76 37.90 -59.08 -5.26
C ASN A 76 37.24 -59.14 -6.65
N LEU A 77 36.79 -60.33 -7.07
CA LEU A 77 36.09 -60.49 -8.35
C LEU A 77 34.85 -59.59 -8.40
N PRO A 78 34.71 -58.71 -9.41
CA PRO A 78 33.49 -57.93 -9.60
C PRO A 78 32.27 -58.82 -9.87
N GLY A 79 31.07 -58.25 -9.74
CA GLY A 79 29.84 -58.95 -10.13
C GLY A 79 29.79 -59.18 -11.64
N GLY A 80 29.61 -60.42 -12.09
CA GLY A 80 29.70 -60.78 -13.49
C GLY A 80 29.74 -62.29 -13.73
N ASN A 81 29.84 -62.68 -15.00
CA ASN A 81 30.06 -64.07 -15.41
C ASN A 81 31.49 -64.18 -15.94
N TYR A 82 32.23 -65.19 -15.46
CA TYR A 82 33.61 -65.44 -15.79
C TYR A 82 33.80 -66.90 -16.21
N VAL A 83 34.84 -67.19 -16.99
CA VAL A 83 35.24 -68.56 -17.30
C VAL A 83 36.72 -68.72 -16.99
N PHE A 84 37.03 -69.50 -15.96
CA PHE A 84 38.40 -69.88 -15.67
C PHE A 84 38.83 -70.99 -16.62
N ARG A 85 39.96 -70.81 -17.30
CA ARG A 85 40.57 -71.82 -18.17
C ARG A 85 41.99 -72.10 -17.72
N VAL A 86 42.37 -73.37 -17.80
CA VAL A 86 43.76 -73.79 -17.57
C VAL A 86 44.18 -74.78 -18.64
N LYS A 87 45.41 -74.60 -19.14
CA LYS A 87 46.12 -75.57 -19.96
C LYS A 87 47.47 -75.89 -19.33
N ALA A 88 48.01 -77.06 -19.69
CA ALA A 88 49.29 -77.51 -19.18
C ALA A 88 50.12 -78.15 -20.29
N SER A 89 51.44 -78.07 -20.14
CA SER A 89 52.41 -78.82 -20.93
C SER A 89 52.91 -80.04 -20.16
N ASN A 90 53.25 -81.10 -20.88
CA ASN A 90 54.04 -82.20 -20.35
C ASN A 90 55.53 -81.81 -20.23
N SER A 91 56.36 -82.74 -19.75
CA SER A 91 57.81 -82.58 -19.59
C SER A 91 58.59 -82.33 -20.89
N ASP A 92 58.01 -82.66 -22.06
CA ASP A 92 58.55 -82.39 -23.40
C ASP A 92 58.09 -81.05 -23.99
N GLY A 93 57.30 -80.27 -23.25
CA GLY A 93 56.82 -78.95 -23.68
C GLY A 93 55.61 -78.98 -24.61
N VAL A 94 54.96 -80.13 -24.80
CA VAL A 94 53.73 -80.27 -25.59
C VAL A 94 52.52 -79.84 -24.76
N TRP A 95 51.77 -78.86 -25.25
CA TRP A 95 50.61 -78.29 -24.56
C TRP A 95 49.30 -78.99 -24.89
N ASN A 96 48.45 -79.19 -23.88
CA ASN A 96 47.06 -79.58 -24.09
C ASN A 96 46.20 -78.36 -24.41
N GLU A 97 46.03 -78.05 -25.69
CA GLU A 97 45.25 -76.88 -26.14
C GLU A 97 43.74 -77.00 -25.85
N ALA A 98 43.20 -78.19 -25.62
CA ALA A 98 41.80 -78.34 -25.22
C ALA A 98 41.53 -77.79 -23.79
N GLY A 99 42.56 -77.84 -22.92
CA GLY A 99 42.49 -77.35 -21.54
C GLY A 99 41.34 -77.93 -20.70
N THR A 100 41.07 -77.29 -19.56
CA THR A 100 39.90 -77.50 -18.70
C THR A 100 39.32 -76.14 -18.31
N ALA A 101 37.99 -76.03 -18.23
CA ALA A 101 37.30 -74.77 -17.97
C ALA A 101 36.18 -74.90 -16.92
N ILE A 102 36.01 -73.86 -16.10
CA ILE A 102 34.93 -73.73 -15.10
C ILE A 102 34.26 -72.37 -15.24
N HIS A 103 32.93 -72.35 -15.33
CA HIS A 103 32.13 -71.12 -15.30
C HIS A 103 31.95 -70.63 -13.87
N ILE A 104 32.06 -69.32 -13.67
CA ILE A 104 31.93 -68.67 -12.36
C ILE A 104 30.96 -67.51 -12.51
N LYS A 105 29.97 -67.43 -11.62
CA LYS A 105 29.02 -66.31 -11.57
C LYS A 105 29.10 -65.62 -10.22
N VAL A 106 29.51 -64.35 -10.23
CA VAL A 106 29.57 -63.50 -9.04
C VAL A 106 28.30 -62.64 -8.99
N ILE A 107 27.43 -62.88 -8.01
CA ILE A 107 26.19 -62.14 -7.82
C ILE A 107 26.52 -60.74 -7.26
N PRO A 108 26.22 -59.63 -7.99
CA PRO A 108 26.51 -58.29 -7.51
C PRO A 108 25.67 -57.93 -6.27
N PRO A 109 26.11 -56.95 -5.45
CA PRO A 109 25.32 -56.46 -4.32
C PRO A 109 23.98 -55.87 -4.77
N TRP A 110 22.94 -56.08 -3.97
CA TRP A 110 21.59 -55.63 -4.31
C TRP A 110 21.47 -54.11 -4.50
N TRP A 111 22.29 -53.29 -3.82
CA TRP A 111 22.34 -51.83 -4.02
C TRP A 111 23.03 -51.38 -5.32
N LYS A 112 23.69 -52.28 -6.05
CA LYS A 112 24.27 -52.02 -7.39
C LYS A 112 23.34 -52.47 -8.53
N THR A 113 22.09 -52.79 -8.22
CA THR A 113 21.10 -53.21 -9.23
C THR A 113 20.34 -52.00 -9.80
N ASN A 114 19.96 -52.05 -11.08
CA ASN A 114 19.12 -51.02 -11.70
C ASN A 114 17.78 -50.83 -10.98
N THR A 115 17.26 -51.90 -10.36
CA THR A 115 16.06 -51.87 -9.53
C THR A 115 16.24 -51.00 -8.29
N PHE A 116 17.39 -51.06 -7.62
CA PHE A 116 17.69 -50.21 -6.47
C PHE A 116 17.80 -48.73 -6.87
N TYR A 117 18.55 -48.44 -7.94
CA TYR A 117 18.64 -47.07 -8.47
C TYR A 117 17.27 -46.51 -8.88
N SER A 118 16.43 -47.32 -9.53
CA SER A 118 15.07 -46.94 -9.91
C SER A 118 14.20 -46.62 -8.70
N LEU A 119 14.31 -47.43 -7.63
CA LEU A 119 13.60 -47.19 -6.36
C LEU A 119 14.06 -45.89 -5.69
N CYS A 120 15.37 -45.61 -5.66
CA CYS A 120 15.90 -44.35 -5.12
C CYS A 120 15.39 -43.14 -5.91
N VAL A 121 15.38 -43.21 -7.26
CA VAL A 121 14.83 -42.14 -8.10
C VAL A 121 13.35 -41.93 -7.82
N LEU A 122 12.56 -43.01 -7.72
CA LEU A 122 11.13 -42.95 -7.41
C LEU A 122 10.88 -42.32 -6.03
N LEU A 123 11.66 -42.69 -5.02
CA LEU A 123 11.55 -42.13 -3.67
C LEU A 123 11.91 -40.64 -3.63
N SER A 124 12.95 -40.23 -4.37
CA SER A 124 13.31 -38.82 -4.53
C SER A 124 12.20 -38.01 -5.21
N ILE A 125 11.61 -38.54 -6.29
CA ILE A 125 10.47 -37.90 -6.98
C ILE A 125 9.26 -37.79 -6.03
N SER A 126 8.94 -38.87 -5.31
CA SER A 126 7.84 -38.88 -4.34
C SER A 126 8.05 -37.86 -3.22
N SER A 127 9.28 -37.72 -2.72
CA SER A 127 9.64 -36.75 -1.68
C SER A 127 9.46 -35.31 -2.18
N VAL A 128 9.97 -35.00 -3.38
CA VAL A 128 9.80 -33.69 -4.02
C VAL A 128 8.32 -33.37 -4.26
N PHE A 129 7.56 -34.34 -4.78
CA PHE A 129 6.12 -34.18 -4.99
C PHE A 129 5.36 -33.93 -3.67
N GLY A 130 5.70 -34.69 -2.62
CA GLY A 130 5.14 -34.50 -1.28
C GLY A 130 5.46 -33.11 -0.70
N PHE A 131 6.69 -32.64 -0.85
CA PHE A 131 7.10 -31.31 -0.41
C PHE A 131 6.36 -30.19 -1.16
N ILE A 132 6.23 -30.30 -2.49
CA ILE A 132 5.47 -29.34 -3.29
C ILE A 132 4.02 -29.30 -2.83
N ARG A 133 3.38 -30.47 -2.68
CA ARG A 133 1.99 -30.57 -2.20
C ARG A 133 1.80 -29.95 -0.82
N TYR A 134 2.69 -30.23 0.12
CA TYR A 134 2.68 -29.64 1.45
C TYR A 134 2.82 -28.10 1.40
N ARG A 135 3.80 -27.60 0.63
CA ARG A 135 4.02 -26.16 0.49
C ARG A 135 2.80 -25.46 -0.13
N THR A 136 2.23 -26.01 -1.19
CA THR A 136 1.05 -25.44 -1.85
C THR A 136 -0.15 -25.40 -0.89
N ALA A 137 -0.38 -26.48 -0.12
CA ALA A 137 -1.44 -26.51 0.88
C ALA A 137 -1.25 -25.46 1.99
N LYS A 138 -0.01 -25.28 2.47
CA LYS A 138 0.31 -24.28 3.49
C LYS A 138 0.09 -22.85 2.98
N VAL A 139 0.55 -22.53 1.78
CA VAL A 139 0.36 -21.21 1.16
C VAL A 139 -1.13 -20.89 0.98
N GLU A 140 -1.93 -21.87 0.58
CA GLU A 140 -3.37 -21.70 0.42
C GLU A 140 -4.08 -21.44 1.77
N GLN A 141 -3.64 -22.08 2.86
CA GLN A 141 -4.15 -21.80 4.20
C GLN A 141 -3.80 -20.39 4.68
N GLU A 142 -2.53 -19.99 4.53
CA GLU A 142 -2.07 -18.64 4.89
C GLU A 142 -2.83 -17.56 4.09
N LYS A 143 -3.05 -17.80 2.80
CA LYS A 143 -3.84 -16.92 1.93
C LYS A 143 -5.27 -16.74 2.46
N LYS A 144 -5.97 -17.83 2.83
CA LYS A 144 -7.34 -17.75 3.38
C LYS A 144 -7.39 -16.99 4.70
N ILE A 145 -6.42 -17.21 5.59
CA ILE A 145 -6.32 -16.48 6.85
C ILE A 145 -6.11 -14.99 6.58
N LEU A 146 -5.24 -14.66 5.63
CA LEU A 146 -4.98 -13.28 5.23
C LEU A 146 -6.21 -12.62 4.61
N GLU A 147 -6.91 -13.30 3.70
CA GLU A 147 -8.16 -12.81 3.10
C GLU A 147 -9.23 -12.55 4.15
N HIS A 148 -9.42 -13.46 5.11
CA HIS A 148 -10.34 -13.27 6.22
C HIS A 148 -9.95 -12.05 7.07
N LYS A 149 -8.66 -11.91 7.39
CA LYS A 149 -8.15 -10.78 8.17
C LYS A 149 -8.31 -9.45 7.44
N VAL A 150 -8.10 -9.42 6.13
CA VAL A 150 -8.34 -8.22 5.30
C VAL A 150 -9.82 -7.89 5.26
N ALA A 151 -10.70 -8.88 5.08
CA ALA A 151 -12.14 -8.68 5.08
C ALA A 151 -12.64 -8.12 6.42
N GLU A 152 -12.18 -8.69 7.53
CA GLU A 152 -12.50 -8.24 8.89
C GLU A 152 -12.04 -6.80 9.14
N ARG A 153 -10.79 -6.47 8.80
CA ARG A 153 -10.26 -5.11 8.95
C ARG A 153 -10.95 -4.10 8.03
N THR A 154 -11.31 -4.52 6.83
CA THR A 154 -12.06 -3.67 5.89
C THR A 154 -13.46 -3.38 6.41
N ALA A 155 -14.14 -4.38 6.99
CA ALA A 155 -15.44 -4.20 7.63
C ALA A 155 -15.36 -3.30 8.88
N GLU A 156 -14.34 -3.49 9.73
CA GLU A 156 -14.09 -2.64 10.90
C GLU A 156 -13.84 -1.18 10.50
N LEU A 157 -13.01 -0.94 9.48
CA LEU A 157 -12.74 0.40 8.94
C LEU A 157 -14.00 1.04 8.33
N ALA A 158 -14.79 0.28 7.56
CA ALA A 158 -16.03 0.76 6.97
C ALA A 158 -17.03 1.18 8.07
N GLN A 159 -17.13 0.41 9.14
CA GLN A 159 -17.99 0.74 10.28
C GLN A 159 -17.50 2.00 11.00
N LYS A 160 -16.19 2.11 11.30
CA LYS A 160 -15.61 3.31 11.91
C LYS A 160 -15.83 4.57 11.06
N ASN A 161 -15.64 4.48 9.74
CA ASN A 161 -15.90 5.60 8.83
C ASN A 161 -17.37 6.00 8.82
N LYS A 162 -18.30 5.04 8.88
CA LYS A 162 -19.74 5.30 8.98
C LYS A 162 -20.09 6.03 10.28
N ASP A 163 -19.51 5.63 11.41
CA ASP A 163 -19.77 6.24 12.72
C ASP A 163 -19.20 7.67 12.81
N ILE A 164 -17.99 7.89 12.27
CA ILE A 164 -17.39 9.23 12.14
C ILE A 164 -18.27 10.11 11.23
N THR A 165 -18.66 9.61 10.06
CA THR A 165 -19.51 10.35 9.11
C THR A 165 -20.84 10.74 9.75
N SER A 166 -21.45 9.83 10.52
CA SER A 166 -22.72 10.08 11.21
C SER A 166 -22.58 11.19 12.27
N SER A 167 -21.47 11.20 13.01
CA SER A 167 -21.16 12.27 13.97
C SER A 167 -20.98 13.63 13.29
N ILE A 168 -20.31 13.67 12.14
CA ILE A 168 -20.13 14.93 11.38
C ILE A 168 -21.46 15.38 10.76
N GLN A 169 -22.30 14.46 10.29
CA GLN A 169 -23.65 14.81 9.81
C GLN A 169 -24.52 15.40 10.93
N TYR A 170 -24.36 14.93 12.17
CA TYR A 170 -25.01 15.55 13.32
C TYR A 170 -24.50 16.98 13.58
N ALA A 171 -23.18 17.18 13.52
CA ALA A 171 -22.58 18.52 13.62
C ALA A 171 -23.10 19.48 12.53
N LYS A 172 -23.29 19.00 11.29
CA LYS A 172 -23.92 19.77 10.21
C LYS A 172 -25.32 20.24 10.56
N ARG A 173 -26.15 19.39 11.18
CA ARG A 173 -27.51 19.78 11.60
C ARG A 173 -27.46 20.92 12.62
N ILE A 174 -26.52 20.87 13.57
CA ILE A 174 -26.32 21.94 14.54
C ILE A 174 -25.90 23.24 13.83
N GLN A 175 -24.89 23.16 12.96
CA GLN A 175 -24.39 24.32 12.21
C GLN A 175 -25.52 24.96 11.37
N GLN A 176 -26.28 24.15 10.63
CA GLN A 176 -27.40 24.64 9.82
C GLN A 176 -28.53 25.26 10.64
N ALA A 177 -28.76 24.80 11.87
CA ALA A 177 -29.79 25.36 12.75
C ALA A 177 -29.46 26.75 13.27
N ILE A 178 -28.18 27.15 13.22
CA ILE A 178 -27.70 28.44 13.74
C ILE A 178 -27.50 29.46 12.62
N LEU A 179 -27.27 28.99 11.38
CA LEU A 179 -27.27 29.86 10.21
C LEU A 179 -28.66 30.42 9.93
N PRO A 180 -28.78 31.69 9.52
CA PRO A 180 -30.07 32.28 9.21
C PRO A 180 -30.69 31.62 7.98
N THR A 181 -31.97 31.28 8.09
CA THR A 181 -32.76 30.73 6.97
C THR A 181 -32.95 31.76 5.87
N LYS A 182 -33.24 31.29 4.66
CA LYS A 182 -33.52 32.16 3.50
C LYS A 182 -34.66 33.14 3.81
N GLU A 183 -35.69 32.69 4.51
CA GLU A 183 -36.85 33.51 4.89
C GLU A 183 -36.45 34.63 5.86
N GLN A 184 -35.59 34.33 6.85
CA GLN A 184 -35.04 35.33 7.77
C GLN A 184 -34.17 36.35 7.04
N ILE A 185 -33.33 35.90 6.11
CA ILE A 185 -32.49 36.79 5.30
C ILE A 185 -33.38 37.71 4.47
N GLN A 186 -34.32 37.15 3.70
CA GLN A 186 -35.18 37.90 2.79
C GLN A 186 -36.11 38.89 3.51
N LYS A 187 -36.47 38.62 4.77
CA LYS A 187 -37.22 39.57 5.61
C LYS A 187 -36.47 40.90 5.78
N HIS A 188 -35.15 40.85 5.96
CA HIS A 188 -34.31 42.04 6.16
C HIS A 188 -33.58 42.45 4.87
N PHE A 189 -33.40 41.55 3.91
CA PHE A 189 -32.68 41.80 2.67
C PHE A 189 -33.44 41.14 1.51
N PRO A 190 -34.56 41.73 1.07
CA PRO A 190 -35.45 41.10 0.08
C PRO A 190 -34.75 40.83 -1.25
N ASP A 191 -33.91 41.77 -1.69
CA ASP A 191 -33.08 41.63 -2.88
C ASP A 191 -31.68 41.18 -2.51
N SER A 192 -31.56 39.93 -2.06
CA SER A 192 -30.27 39.30 -1.76
C SER A 192 -30.19 37.84 -2.19
N PHE A 193 -28.96 37.33 -2.26
CA PHE A 193 -28.69 35.89 -2.33
C PHE A 193 -27.49 35.51 -1.47
N VAL A 194 -27.44 34.23 -1.11
CA VAL A 194 -26.27 33.57 -0.54
C VAL A 194 -25.97 32.34 -1.39
N LEU A 195 -24.75 32.28 -1.94
CA LEU A 195 -24.16 31.07 -2.52
C LEU A 195 -23.23 30.50 -1.46
N PHE A 196 -23.58 29.33 -0.93
CA PHE A 196 -22.83 28.67 0.13
C PHE A 196 -22.60 27.21 -0.25
N LYS A 197 -21.33 26.83 -0.41
CA LYS A 197 -20.91 25.48 -0.77
C LYS A 197 -19.77 25.06 0.18
N PRO A 198 -20.08 24.36 1.27
CA PRO A 198 -19.05 23.72 2.09
C PRO A 198 -18.20 22.75 1.25
N LYS A 199 -16.89 22.70 1.49
CA LYS A 199 -15.95 21.73 0.91
C LYS A 199 -16.21 20.34 1.45
N ASP A 200 -16.38 20.24 2.77
CA ASP A 200 -16.67 19.00 3.49
C ASP A 200 -18.15 18.97 3.93
N ILE A 201 -18.52 18.07 4.85
CA ILE A 201 -19.89 17.96 5.37
C ILE A 201 -20.28 19.23 6.17
N VAL A 202 -19.32 19.88 6.81
CA VAL A 202 -19.44 21.11 7.59
C VAL A 202 -18.40 22.13 7.11
N SER A 203 -18.67 23.40 7.35
CA SER A 203 -17.90 24.53 6.80
C SER A 203 -17.18 25.33 7.88
N GLY A 204 -16.00 25.85 7.59
CA GLY A 204 -15.40 26.98 8.30
C GLY A 204 -16.11 28.29 7.97
N ASP A 205 -16.46 28.48 6.70
CA ASP A 205 -17.21 29.65 6.26
C ASP A 205 -18.61 29.70 6.86
N PHE A 206 -19.05 30.91 7.22
CA PHE A 206 -20.42 31.16 7.61
C PHE A 206 -20.87 32.58 7.27
N TYR A 207 -22.18 32.78 7.29
CA TYR A 207 -22.80 34.07 7.04
C TYR A 207 -23.72 34.44 8.19
N TRP A 208 -23.79 35.74 8.45
CA TRP A 208 -24.64 36.29 9.50
C TRP A 208 -25.50 37.41 8.93
N PHE A 209 -26.76 37.46 9.32
CA PHE A 209 -27.71 38.50 8.94
C PHE A 209 -28.56 38.88 10.15
N GLY A 210 -28.82 40.17 10.30
CA GLY A 210 -29.71 40.66 11.36
C GLY A 210 -30.02 42.14 11.24
N GLU A 211 -30.87 42.61 12.14
CA GLU A 211 -31.29 44.01 12.21
C GLU A 211 -31.27 44.48 13.65
N LYS A 212 -30.67 45.65 13.88
CA LYS A 212 -30.63 46.30 15.19
C LYS A 212 -30.55 47.81 15.02
N ASN A 213 -31.26 48.56 15.87
CA ASN A 213 -31.24 50.03 15.90
C ASN A 213 -31.49 50.67 14.51
N GLY A 214 -32.39 50.09 13.72
CA GLY A 214 -32.74 50.57 12.37
C GLY A 214 -31.68 50.30 11.30
N ARG A 215 -30.61 49.56 11.62
CA ARG A 215 -29.58 49.15 10.67
C ARG A 215 -29.66 47.65 10.39
N ARG A 216 -29.57 47.31 9.11
CA ARG A 216 -29.52 45.93 8.62
C ARG A 216 -28.06 45.55 8.42
N ILE A 217 -27.63 44.46 9.05
CA ILE A 217 -26.22 44.06 9.10
C ILE A 217 -26.06 42.70 8.44
N ALA A 218 -25.03 42.56 7.61
CA ALA A 218 -24.66 41.30 6.98
C ALA A 218 -23.15 41.08 7.11
N ALA A 219 -22.75 39.84 7.39
CA ALA A 219 -21.35 39.44 7.46
C ALA A 219 -21.10 38.19 6.62
N CYS A 220 -20.00 38.21 5.87
CA CYS A 220 -19.41 37.08 5.19
C CYS A 220 -18.13 36.73 5.94
N VAL A 221 -18.05 35.52 6.49
CA VAL A 221 -16.97 35.12 7.39
C VAL A 221 -16.35 33.84 6.89
N ASP A 222 -15.02 33.81 6.90
CA ASP A 222 -14.19 32.70 6.52
C ASP A 222 -13.26 32.38 7.70
N CYS A 223 -13.39 31.19 8.26
CA CYS A 223 -12.64 30.80 9.44
C CYS A 223 -11.39 30.00 9.06
N THR A 224 -10.35 30.07 9.90
CA THR A 224 -9.17 29.23 9.72
C THR A 224 -9.56 27.75 9.71
N GLY A 225 -9.17 27.06 8.64
CA GLY A 225 -9.42 25.64 8.44
C GLY A 225 -10.83 25.32 7.96
N HIS A 226 -11.00 24.08 7.49
CA HIS A 226 -12.28 23.56 6.99
C HIS A 226 -12.68 22.30 7.78
N GLY A 227 -13.87 21.77 7.50
CA GLY A 227 -14.36 20.58 8.20
C GLY A 227 -14.65 20.86 9.67
N VAL A 228 -14.38 19.89 10.55
CA VAL A 228 -14.83 19.94 11.96
C VAL A 228 -14.22 21.13 12.75
N PRO A 229 -12.91 21.42 12.69
CA PRO A 229 -12.34 22.57 13.40
C PRO A 229 -12.91 23.91 12.92
N GLY A 230 -13.01 24.11 11.60
CA GLY A 230 -13.64 25.31 11.02
C GLY A 230 -15.09 25.46 11.46
N ALA A 231 -15.85 24.37 11.53
CA ALA A 231 -17.22 24.39 12.02
C ALA A 231 -17.33 24.89 13.46
N PHE A 232 -16.42 24.51 14.37
CA PHE A 232 -16.40 25.07 15.72
C PHE A 232 -16.11 26.57 15.73
N MET A 233 -15.19 27.04 14.86
CA MET A 233 -14.93 28.47 14.71
C MET A 233 -16.15 29.23 14.21
N SER A 234 -16.89 28.68 13.24
CA SER A 234 -18.12 29.28 12.74
C SER A 234 -19.20 29.46 13.83
N MET A 235 -19.26 28.50 14.76
CA MET A 235 -20.19 28.51 15.89
C MET A 235 -19.81 29.57 16.93
N ILE A 236 -18.52 29.66 17.27
CA ILE A 236 -17.98 30.70 18.15
C ILE A 236 -18.23 32.08 17.53
N GLY A 237 -17.88 32.26 16.26
CA GLY A 237 -18.09 33.50 15.52
C GLY A 237 -19.56 33.92 15.49
N THR A 238 -20.47 32.99 15.18
CA THR A 238 -21.92 33.27 15.16
C THR A 238 -22.46 33.65 16.54
N SER A 239 -22.06 32.93 17.59
CA SER A 239 -22.48 33.23 18.97
C SER A 239 -22.00 34.61 19.40
N LEU A 240 -20.73 34.96 19.11
CA LEU A 240 -20.18 36.27 19.44
C LEU A 240 -20.85 37.38 18.65
N LEU A 241 -21.13 37.20 17.35
CA LEU A 241 -21.86 38.19 16.55
C LEU A 241 -23.28 38.43 17.08
N ASN A 242 -23.99 37.36 17.49
CA ASN A 242 -25.30 37.50 18.13
C ASN A 242 -25.20 38.34 19.42
N GLN A 243 -24.24 38.04 20.29
CA GLN A 243 -24.03 38.80 21.52
C GLN A 243 -23.66 40.27 21.24
N ILE A 244 -22.70 40.51 20.34
CA ILE A 244 -22.21 41.86 20.03
C ILE A 244 -23.30 42.73 19.39
N ILE A 245 -24.07 42.18 18.45
CA ILE A 245 -25.01 42.95 17.64
C ILE A 245 -26.40 42.96 18.28
N LEU A 246 -26.95 41.79 18.62
CA LEU A 246 -28.34 41.68 19.05
C LEU A 246 -28.51 42.02 20.53
N GLU A 247 -27.59 41.57 21.38
CA GLU A 247 -27.65 41.80 22.83
C GLU A 247 -27.05 43.15 23.21
N ASN A 248 -25.78 43.40 22.84
CA ASN A 248 -25.05 44.63 23.19
C ASN A 248 -25.43 45.83 22.30
N GLY A 249 -26.12 45.60 21.18
CA GLY A 249 -26.62 46.66 20.32
C GLY A 249 -25.56 47.40 19.49
N ILE A 250 -24.37 46.81 19.31
CA ILE A 250 -23.29 47.43 18.54
C ILE A 250 -23.58 47.25 17.05
N THR A 251 -23.72 48.36 16.32
CA THR A 251 -24.09 48.35 14.88
C THR A 251 -23.04 48.93 13.95
N GLN A 252 -21.98 49.55 14.49
CA GLN A 252 -20.88 50.11 13.70
C GLN A 252 -19.87 48.98 13.36
N PRO A 253 -19.60 48.71 12.07
CA PRO A 253 -18.76 47.59 11.65
C PRO A 253 -17.39 47.49 12.33
N ALA A 254 -16.62 48.57 12.38
CA ALA A 254 -15.32 48.56 13.03
C ALA A 254 -15.38 48.16 14.52
N ALA A 255 -16.39 48.65 15.25
CA ALA A 255 -16.59 48.30 16.66
C ALA A 255 -17.00 46.83 16.82
N ILE A 256 -17.83 46.32 15.91
CA ILE A 256 -18.19 44.89 15.88
C ILE A 256 -16.93 44.04 15.70
N LEU A 257 -16.07 44.39 14.75
CA LEU A 257 -14.82 43.66 14.50
C LEU A 257 -13.86 43.72 15.70
N SER A 258 -13.72 44.87 16.35
CA SER A 258 -12.91 44.99 17.57
C SER A 258 -13.44 44.10 18.70
N SER A 259 -14.75 44.10 18.94
CA SER A 259 -15.36 43.24 19.96
C SER A 259 -15.26 41.75 19.60
N LEU A 260 -15.42 41.41 18.32
CA LEU A 260 -15.29 40.04 17.83
C LEU A 260 -13.86 39.53 17.98
N ASN A 261 -12.86 40.36 17.66
CA ASN A 261 -11.44 40.05 17.86
C ASN A 261 -11.15 39.74 19.33
N HIS A 262 -11.61 40.60 20.24
CA HIS A 262 -11.45 40.36 21.67
C HIS A 262 -12.16 39.07 22.13
N GLY A 263 -13.39 38.85 21.66
CA GLY A 263 -14.18 37.68 22.01
C GLY A 263 -13.56 36.36 21.54
N VAL A 264 -13.07 36.31 20.30
CA VAL A 264 -12.39 35.12 19.74
C VAL A 264 -11.10 34.84 20.50
N ARG A 265 -10.27 35.86 20.74
CA ARG A 265 -9.02 35.70 21.49
C ARG A 265 -9.28 35.21 22.92
N ALA A 266 -10.31 35.73 23.58
CA ALA A 266 -10.70 35.30 24.91
C ALA A 266 -11.21 33.84 24.90
N ALA A 267 -12.08 33.49 23.95
CA ALA A 267 -12.63 32.14 23.82
C ALA A 267 -11.55 31.07 23.57
N LEU A 268 -10.53 31.42 22.79
CA LEU A 268 -9.41 30.55 22.43
C LEU A 268 -8.18 30.72 23.33
N LYS A 269 -8.24 31.59 24.34
CA LYS A 269 -7.12 31.89 25.26
C LYS A 269 -5.84 32.31 24.54
N GLN A 270 -5.99 33.11 23.48
CA GLN A 270 -4.88 33.61 22.67
C GLN A 270 -4.20 34.80 23.34
N GLY A 271 -2.87 34.82 23.36
CA GLY A 271 -2.09 35.92 23.95
C GLY A 271 -2.13 35.96 25.48
N THR A 272 -2.55 34.89 26.14
CA THR A 272 -2.46 34.71 27.60
C THR A 272 -1.30 33.78 27.94
N GLN A 273 -0.07 34.12 27.53
CA GLN A 273 1.13 33.47 28.04
C GLN A 273 1.53 34.11 29.37
N THR A 274 1.26 33.41 30.47
CA THR A 274 1.81 33.73 31.80
C THR A 274 2.91 32.75 32.23
N ASP A 275 3.22 31.72 31.43
CA ASP A 275 4.18 30.68 31.81
C ASP A 275 5.15 30.34 30.64
N PRO A 276 6.43 30.77 30.74
CA PRO A 276 7.46 30.54 29.73
C PRO A 276 7.81 29.06 29.46
N ASP A 277 7.48 28.15 30.39
CA ASP A 277 7.84 26.73 30.30
C ASP A 277 6.72 25.83 29.73
N SER A 278 5.56 26.42 29.39
CA SER A 278 4.47 25.65 28.80
C SER A 278 4.63 25.51 27.28
N TYR A 279 5.04 24.32 26.81
CA TYR A 279 4.93 23.88 25.41
C TYR A 279 3.46 23.69 24.99
N ARG A 280 2.61 24.71 25.16
CA ARG A 280 1.29 24.74 24.53
C ARG A 280 1.43 25.51 23.23
N ASP A 281 1.23 24.83 22.11
CA ASP A 281 0.95 25.48 20.83
C ASP A 281 -0.21 26.46 21.06
N GLU A 282 0.06 27.77 21.05
CA GLU A 282 -1.00 28.75 21.07
C GLU A 282 -1.85 28.53 19.83
N THR A 283 -3.17 28.38 20.00
CA THR A 283 -4.09 28.24 18.88
C THR A 283 -3.98 29.48 18.01
N THR A 284 -3.61 29.33 16.74
CA THR A 284 -3.53 30.44 15.78
C THR A 284 -4.82 30.64 14.98
N ASP A 285 -5.88 29.89 15.31
CA ASP A 285 -7.17 29.96 14.64
C ASP A 285 -7.80 31.34 14.74
N GLY A 286 -8.35 31.81 13.64
CA GLY A 286 -8.99 33.10 13.52
C GLY A 286 -10.07 33.10 12.46
N MET A 287 -10.44 34.29 12.01
CA MET A 287 -11.37 34.47 10.91
C MET A 287 -11.10 35.73 10.12
N ASP A 288 -11.33 35.61 8.83
CA ASP A 288 -11.39 36.68 7.86
C ASP A 288 -12.86 37.06 7.69
N ILE A 289 -13.17 38.36 7.66
CA ILE A 289 -14.56 38.81 7.67
C ILE A 289 -14.74 40.08 6.84
N ALA A 290 -15.80 40.11 6.05
CA ALA A 290 -16.35 41.30 5.44
C ALA A 290 -17.71 41.59 6.10
N LEU A 291 -17.89 42.78 6.66
CA LEU A 291 -19.10 43.14 7.38
C LEU A 291 -19.63 44.50 6.93
N CYS A 292 -20.91 44.55 6.58
CA CYS A 292 -21.61 45.79 6.23
C CYS A 292 -22.80 46.05 7.15
N SER A 293 -23.07 47.34 7.40
CA SER A 293 -24.18 47.83 8.20
C SER A 293 -24.89 48.93 7.42
N ILE A 294 -26.12 48.64 6.98
CA ILE A 294 -26.88 49.45 6.04
C ILE A 294 -28.00 50.18 6.78
N ASP A 295 -28.02 51.51 6.64
CA ASP A 295 -29.14 52.37 6.99
C ASP A 295 -29.90 52.71 5.71
N LEU A 296 -31.10 52.13 5.56
CA LEU A 296 -31.92 52.31 4.36
C LEU A 296 -32.58 53.68 4.27
N GLN A 297 -32.80 54.36 5.40
CA GLN A 297 -33.40 55.69 5.40
C GLN A 297 -32.40 56.70 4.84
N LYS A 298 -31.14 56.58 5.25
CA LYS A 298 -30.05 57.42 4.76
C LYS A 298 -29.41 56.93 3.46
N ARG A 299 -29.72 55.68 3.06
CA ARG A 299 -29.01 54.94 1.99
C ARG A 299 -27.50 54.97 2.20
N GLU A 300 -27.10 54.73 3.45
CA GLU A 300 -25.72 54.74 3.89
C GLU A 300 -25.31 53.31 4.22
N VAL A 301 -24.23 52.84 3.61
CA VAL A 301 -23.54 51.63 4.02
C VAL A 301 -22.29 52.01 4.80
N GLN A 302 -22.15 51.42 5.99
CA GLN A 302 -20.89 51.37 6.70
C GLN A 302 -20.26 50.00 6.47
N PHE A 303 -18.96 49.96 6.28
CA PHE A 303 -18.22 48.73 6.00
C PHE A 303 -16.92 48.67 6.80
N SER A 304 -16.59 47.49 7.29
CA SER A 304 -15.28 47.16 7.84
C SER A 304 -14.96 45.70 7.55
N SER A 305 -13.67 45.37 7.41
CA SER A 305 -13.24 44.00 7.17
C SER A 305 -11.88 43.69 7.76
N ALA A 306 -11.65 42.39 7.96
CA ALA A 306 -10.39 41.76 8.30
C ALA A 306 -10.02 40.82 7.15
N LEU A 307 -8.95 41.14 6.42
CA LEU A 307 -8.38 40.40 5.28
C LEU A 307 -9.32 40.14 4.07
N ARG A 308 -10.58 40.55 4.15
CA ARG A 308 -11.54 40.58 3.05
C ARG A 308 -11.79 42.01 2.56
N HIS A 309 -12.59 42.14 1.51
CA HIS A 309 -12.95 43.42 0.91
C HIS A 309 -14.41 43.39 0.44
N LEU A 310 -14.99 44.57 0.26
CA LEU A 310 -16.33 44.75 -0.29
C LEU A 310 -16.22 45.13 -1.75
N ILE A 311 -17.02 44.50 -2.59
CA ILE A 311 -17.23 44.92 -3.97
C ILE A 311 -18.53 45.70 -4.05
N VAL A 312 -18.45 46.94 -4.54
CA VAL A 312 -19.59 47.78 -4.83
C VAL A 312 -19.67 47.97 -6.34
N ILE A 313 -20.80 47.60 -6.95
CA ILE A 313 -21.07 47.87 -8.36
C ILE A 313 -22.18 48.91 -8.45
N SER A 314 -21.83 50.08 -8.98
CA SER A 314 -22.73 51.21 -9.20
C SER A 314 -22.48 51.78 -10.61
N ASP A 315 -23.54 52.09 -11.35
CA ASP A 315 -23.47 52.59 -12.73
C ASP A 315 -22.55 51.75 -13.64
N ASN A 316 -22.60 50.42 -13.49
CA ASN A 316 -21.74 49.45 -14.19
C ASN A 316 -20.23 49.72 -14.01
N LYS A 317 -19.83 50.24 -12.85
CA LYS A 317 -18.43 50.36 -12.41
C LYS A 317 -18.23 49.57 -11.13
N LEU A 318 -17.21 48.73 -11.14
CA LEU A 318 -16.76 47.99 -9.97
C LEU A 318 -15.80 48.84 -9.15
N GLU A 319 -16.13 49.04 -7.88
CA GLU A 319 -15.26 49.63 -6.89
C GLU A 319 -14.97 48.60 -5.80
N LYS A 320 -13.70 48.46 -5.47
CA LYS A 320 -13.23 47.60 -4.39
C LYS A 320 -12.90 48.46 -3.18
N ILE A 321 -13.50 48.12 -2.04
CA ILE A 321 -13.20 48.74 -0.74
C ILE A 321 -12.42 47.71 0.08
N ASP A 322 -11.11 47.91 0.14
CA ASP A 322 -10.21 47.12 1.00
C ASP A 322 -10.40 47.49 2.47
N GLY A 323 -10.29 46.51 3.37
CA GLY A 323 -10.22 46.77 4.80
C GLY A 323 -8.87 46.40 5.40
N ASN A 324 -8.88 46.06 6.69
CA ASN A 324 -7.65 45.87 7.46
C ASN A 324 -6.93 44.58 7.06
N LYS A 325 -5.59 44.60 7.09
CA LYS A 325 -4.73 43.45 6.80
C LYS A 325 -4.47 42.55 8.01
N SER A 326 -5.29 42.69 9.05
CA SER A 326 -5.20 41.90 10.29
C SER A 326 -6.43 41.00 10.39
N PRO A 327 -6.28 39.71 10.71
CA PRO A 327 -7.42 38.81 10.95
C PRO A 327 -8.12 39.14 12.26
N ILE A 328 -9.31 38.58 12.45
CA ILE A 328 -9.94 38.44 13.76
C ILE A 328 -9.35 37.22 14.46
N GLY A 329 -8.92 37.37 15.72
CA GLY A 329 -8.21 36.31 16.43
C GLY A 329 -6.83 36.02 15.82
N GLY A 330 -6.29 34.87 16.17
CA GLY A 330 -5.02 34.36 15.65
C GLY A 330 -3.81 35.19 16.03
N TYR A 331 -2.70 34.93 15.33
CA TYR A 331 -1.46 35.67 15.52
C TYR A 331 -1.58 37.10 14.96
N GLN A 332 -1.34 38.10 15.81
CA GLN A 332 -1.39 39.50 15.45
C GLN A 332 -0.04 40.15 15.78
N LEU A 333 0.59 40.76 14.78
CA LEU A 333 1.83 41.53 14.96
C LEU A 333 1.59 42.82 15.77
N ASP A 334 0.36 43.34 15.73
CA ASP A 334 -0.07 44.55 16.44
C ASP A 334 -1.46 44.32 17.05
N ALA A 335 -1.50 43.89 18.31
CA ALA A 335 -2.74 43.58 19.04
C ALA A 335 -3.60 44.83 19.36
N GLY A 336 -3.10 46.04 19.07
CA GLY A 336 -3.79 47.31 19.30
C GLY A 336 -4.45 47.91 18.05
N HIS A 337 -4.42 47.22 16.91
CA HIS A 337 -4.87 47.82 15.66
C HIS A 337 -6.38 48.06 15.63
N ALA A 338 -6.79 49.31 15.41
CA ALA A 338 -8.19 49.67 15.26
C ALA A 338 -8.69 49.30 13.85
N PHE A 339 -9.81 48.59 13.78
CA PHE A 339 -10.48 48.34 12.50
C PHE A 339 -11.00 49.65 11.92
N THR A 340 -10.85 49.83 10.61
CA THR A 340 -11.27 51.06 9.92
C THR A 340 -12.72 50.94 9.49
N ASN A 341 -13.50 52.00 9.68
CA ASN A 341 -14.89 52.08 9.23
C ASN A 341 -14.97 52.94 7.97
N HIS A 342 -15.40 52.34 6.87
CA HIS A 342 -15.66 53.03 5.61
C HIS A 342 -17.14 53.39 5.54
N ILE A 343 -17.46 54.60 5.05
CA ILE A 343 -18.82 55.07 4.87
C ILE A 343 -19.03 55.36 3.40
N LYS A 344 -20.14 54.87 2.84
CA LYS A 344 -20.52 55.14 1.45
C LYS A 344 -22.02 55.33 1.33
N PHE A 345 -22.41 56.27 0.48
CA PHE A 345 -23.81 56.50 0.13
C PHE A 345 -24.14 55.75 -1.15
N LEU A 346 -25.22 54.98 -1.12
CA LEU A 346 -25.64 54.08 -2.20
C LEU A 346 -26.81 54.67 -2.97
N LYS A 347 -26.82 54.41 -4.27
CA LYS A 347 -27.96 54.64 -5.15
C LYS A 347 -28.86 53.41 -5.13
N LYS A 348 -30.14 53.62 -5.42
CA LYS A 348 -31.08 52.52 -5.60
C LYS A 348 -30.63 51.66 -6.78
N GLY A 349 -30.51 50.36 -6.57
CA GLY A 349 -30.01 49.40 -7.54
C GLY A 349 -28.52 49.08 -7.44
N ASP A 350 -27.77 49.77 -6.57
CA ASP A 350 -26.36 49.45 -6.33
C ASP A 350 -26.23 48.04 -5.74
N MET A 351 -25.17 47.34 -6.15
CA MET A 351 -24.88 45.98 -5.74
C MET A 351 -23.69 45.93 -4.78
N LEU A 352 -23.87 45.20 -3.69
CA LEU A 352 -22.83 44.88 -2.72
C LEU A 352 -22.53 43.39 -2.80
N TYR A 353 -21.25 43.02 -2.93
CA TYR A 353 -20.80 41.63 -2.84
C TYR A 353 -19.71 41.45 -1.80
N MET A 354 -19.85 40.38 -1.02
CA MET A 354 -18.87 39.90 -0.05
C MET A 354 -18.65 38.41 -0.30
N PHE A 355 -17.41 37.93 -0.17
CA PHE A 355 -17.09 36.54 -0.44
C PHE A 355 -15.86 36.06 0.34
N SER A 356 -15.78 34.74 0.57
CA SER A 356 -14.58 34.03 1.02
C SER A 356 -13.62 33.76 -0.14
N ASP A 357 -12.39 33.33 0.13
CA ASP A 357 -11.41 33.09 -0.94
C ASP A 357 -11.68 31.83 -1.76
N GLY A 358 -12.40 30.84 -1.24
CA GLY A 358 -12.54 29.54 -1.90
C GLY A 358 -13.09 29.59 -3.32
N TYR A 359 -13.94 30.58 -3.64
CA TYR A 359 -14.39 30.79 -5.02
C TYR A 359 -13.22 31.14 -5.95
N ALA A 360 -12.40 32.11 -5.54
CA ALA A 360 -11.27 32.61 -6.32
C ALA A 360 -10.09 31.62 -6.36
N ASP A 361 -9.94 30.82 -5.32
CA ASP A 361 -8.85 29.87 -5.15
C ASP A 361 -9.10 28.51 -5.81
N GLN A 362 -10.32 28.26 -6.29
CA GLN A 362 -10.68 27.03 -6.97
C GLN A 362 -9.80 26.73 -8.19
N PHE A 363 -9.22 25.52 -8.21
CA PHE A 363 -8.49 24.99 -9.34
C PHE A 363 -9.43 24.43 -10.40
N GLY A 364 -9.11 24.67 -11.67
CA GLY A 364 -9.99 24.30 -12.77
C GLY A 364 -9.48 24.68 -14.16
N GLY A 365 -10.38 24.53 -15.14
CA GLY A 365 -10.10 24.73 -16.56
C GLY A 365 -9.16 23.67 -17.16
N GLU A 366 -8.92 23.76 -18.47
CA GLU A 366 -8.12 22.78 -19.22
C GLU A 366 -6.69 22.59 -18.70
N ARG A 367 -6.15 23.63 -18.06
CA ARG A 367 -4.77 23.66 -17.54
C ARG A 367 -4.68 23.49 -16.03
N GLY A 368 -5.80 23.22 -15.34
CA GLY A 368 -5.83 23.03 -13.88
C GLY A 368 -5.24 24.20 -13.09
N LYS A 369 -5.64 25.44 -13.41
CA LYS A 369 -5.13 26.66 -12.74
C LYS A 369 -6.15 27.19 -11.73
N LYS A 370 -5.70 28.01 -10.77
CA LYS A 370 -6.60 28.80 -9.91
C LYS A 370 -7.48 29.73 -10.76
N LEU A 371 -8.74 29.93 -10.37
CA LEU A 371 -9.68 30.84 -11.02
C LEU A 371 -9.15 32.28 -10.99
N MET A 372 -8.56 32.67 -9.85
CA MET A 372 -8.12 34.01 -9.50
C MET A 372 -9.28 34.99 -9.31
N ILE A 373 -9.09 35.91 -8.36
CA ILE A 373 -10.08 36.93 -7.99
C ILE A 373 -10.56 37.79 -9.17
N LYS A 374 -9.69 38.03 -10.17
CA LYS A 374 -10.02 38.82 -11.35
C LYS A 374 -11.21 38.25 -12.12
N LYS A 375 -11.27 36.92 -12.30
CA LYS A 375 -12.38 36.27 -13.02
C LYS A 375 -13.68 36.29 -12.22
N LEU A 376 -13.60 36.18 -10.89
CA LEU A 376 -14.76 36.35 -10.03
C LEU A 376 -15.33 37.77 -10.20
N HIS A 377 -14.49 38.81 -10.17
CA HIS A 377 -14.93 40.20 -10.40
C HIS A 377 -15.58 40.39 -11.79
N GLU A 378 -15.00 39.81 -12.84
CA GLU A 378 -15.59 39.82 -14.18
C GLU A 378 -16.97 39.14 -14.20
N THR A 379 -17.12 38.01 -13.49
CA THR A 379 -18.40 37.30 -13.39
C THR A 379 -19.44 38.13 -12.63
N LEU A 380 -19.06 38.73 -11.49
CA LEU A 380 -19.93 39.62 -10.71
C LEU A 380 -20.39 40.83 -11.54
N MET A 381 -19.48 41.43 -12.31
CA MET A 381 -19.79 42.51 -13.25
C MET A 381 -20.78 42.08 -14.33
N ASN A 382 -20.69 40.85 -14.83
CA ASN A 382 -21.62 40.38 -15.87
C ASN A 382 -23.02 40.09 -15.33
N VAL A 383 -23.14 39.60 -14.09
CA VAL A 383 -24.44 39.20 -13.52
C VAL A 383 -25.16 40.32 -12.77
N ASN A 384 -24.48 41.43 -12.43
CA ASN A 384 -24.99 42.44 -11.49
C ASN A 384 -26.39 43.02 -11.81
N ILE A 385 -26.75 43.10 -13.10
CA ILE A 385 -28.04 43.65 -13.53
C ILE A 385 -29.20 42.65 -13.41
N MET A 386 -28.90 41.35 -13.31
CA MET A 386 -29.89 40.26 -13.34
C MET A 386 -30.62 40.10 -11.99
N PRO A 387 -31.79 39.44 -11.95
CA PRO A 387 -32.46 39.07 -10.69
C PRO A 387 -31.55 38.26 -9.75
N MET A 388 -31.67 38.47 -8.44
CA MET A 388 -30.81 37.86 -7.41
C MET A 388 -30.65 36.34 -7.54
N LEU A 389 -31.76 35.64 -7.79
CA LEU A 389 -31.74 34.19 -7.92
C LEU A 389 -30.95 33.74 -9.15
N GLU A 390 -31.07 34.48 -10.26
CA GLU A 390 -30.36 34.20 -11.50
C GLU A 390 -28.86 34.47 -11.34
N GLN A 391 -28.47 35.54 -10.64
CA GLN A 391 -27.07 35.80 -10.29
C GLN A 391 -26.46 34.62 -9.53
N ARG A 392 -27.16 34.13 -8.50
CA ARG A 392 -26.70 32.99 -7.70
C ARG A 392 -26.52 31.73 -8.55
N VAL A 393 -27.46 31.44 -9.45
CA VAL A 393 -27.41 30.26 -10.34
C VAL A 393 -26.27 30.38 -11.34
N LEU A 394 -26.05 31.56 -11.92
CA LEU A 394 -24.97 31.77 -12.88
C LEU A 394 -23.59 31.75 -12.23
N LEU A 395 -23.44 32.27 -11.01
CA LEU A 395 -22.22 32.13 -10.22
C LEU A 395 -21.95 30.66 -9.90
N ASP A 396 -22.95 29.93 -9.41
CA ASP A 396 -22.80 28.50 -9.13
C ASP A 396 -22.40 27.72 -10.40
N LYS A 397 -23.06 27.99 -11.53
CA LYS A 397 -22.72 27.38 -12.81
C LYS A 397 -21.30 27.73 -13.25
N ALA A 398 -20.90 28.99 -13.19
CA ALA A 398 -19.55 29.42 -13.58
C ALA A 398 -18.46 28.77 -12.71
N PHE A 399 -18.74 28.59 -11.41
CA PHE A 399 -17.86 27.86 -10.50
C PHE A 399 -17.74 26.38 -10.88
N GLU A 400 -18.86 25.71 -11.12
CA GLU A 400 -18.90 24.29 -11.51
C GLU A 400 -18.24 24.03 -12.87
N ASP A 401 -18.52 24.87 -13.86
CA ASP A 401 -17.92 24.80 -15.18
C ASP A 401 -16.40 25.00 -15.12
N TRP A 402 -15.92 25.91 -14.27
CA TRP A 402 -14.48 26.09 -14.04
C TRP A 402 -13.87 24.88 -13.33
N ARG A 403 -14.46 24.44 -12.22
CA ARG A 403 -13.98 23.31 -11.41
C ARG A 403 -13.90 22.02 -12.23
N GLY A 404 -14.89 21.74 -13.06
CA GLY A 404 -14.96 20.53 -13.87
C GLY A 404 -14.84 19.27 -13.02
N LYS A 405 -13.78 18.47 -13.26
CA LYS A 405 -13.51 17.22 -12.53
C LYS A 405 -12.63 17.40 -11.28
N HIS A 406 -12.14 18.60 -11.01
CA HIS A 406 -11.30 18.85 -9.84
C HIS A 406 -12.15 18.86 -8.57
N SER A 407 -11.56 18.43 -7.45
CA SER A 407 -12.19 18.56 -6.14
C SER A 407 -12.30 20.03 -5.73
N GLN A 408 -13.31 20.34 -4.93
CA GLN A 408 -13.39 21.66 -4.29
C GLN A 408 -12.23 21.83 -3.30
N VAL A 409 -11.53 22.96 -3.37
CA VAL A 409 -10.30 23.15 -2.58
C VAL A 409 -10.54 23.81 -1.23
N ASP A 410 -11.57 24.65 -1.13
CA ASP A 410 -11.94 25.34 0.10
C ASP A 410 -13.46 25.56 0.19
N ASP A 411 -13.95 25.96 1.36
CA ASP A 411 -15.34 26.40 1.51
C ASP A 411 -15.63 27.63 0.62
N VAL A 412 -16.84 27.70 0.06
CA VAL A 412 -17.21 28.78 -0.87
C VAL A 412 -18.42 29.52 -0.32
N LEU A 413 -18.25 30.81 -0.07
CA LEU A 413 -19.30 31.71 0.35
C LEU A 413 -19.29 32.98 -0.52
N VAL A 414 -20.43 33.31 -1.11
CA VAL A 414 -20.66 34.58 -1.81
C VAL A 414 -22.02 35.13 -1.41
N ILE A 415 -22.04 36.37 -0.93
CA ILE A 415 -23.23 37.12 -0.56
C ILE A 415 -23.39 38.26 -1.56
N GLY A 416 -24.59 38.40 -2.13
CA GLY A 416 -24.98 39.54 -2.94
C GLY A 416 -26.18 40.25 -2.35
N ILE A 417 -26.12 41.58 -2.23
CA ILE A 417 -27.20 42.43 -1.70
C ILE A 417 -27.41 43.61 -2.66
N ARG A 418 -28.66 43.85 -3.06
CA ARG A 418 -29.06 45.07 -3.78
C ARG A 418 -29.72 46.05 -2.82
N VAL A 419 -29.38 47.33 -2.97
CA VAL A 419 -29.91 48.42 -2.12
C VAL A 419 -31.02 49.21 -2.79
#